data_AF-A0A2I7QF74-F1
#
_entry.id   AF-A0A2I7QF74-F1
#
_cell.length_a   1.000
_cell.length_b   1.000
_cell.length_c   1.000
_cell.angle_alpha   90.00
_cell.angle_beta   90.00
_cell.angle_gamma   90.00
#
_symmetry.space_group_name_H-M   'P 1'
#
loop_
_entity.id
_entity.type
_entity.pdbx_description
1 polymer ?
#
loop_
_entity_poly.entity_id
_entity_poly.type
_entity_poly.pdbx_seq_one_letter_code
_entity_poly.pdbx_strand_id
1 'polypeptide(L)'
;MIKMNIVEIEQGLKHLAELQLKSTEYGYEFLNFFSGGSKAKLVRIMNGDSGKSDIEGGYIWKLKLHYAPAPVGKADEILALIKTSKRTIKNKPRLLVVNDGTTLLVFDVKYQELTSSTVSSIHTYVFSELTS
;
A
#
# COMPACT_ATOMS: atom_id res chain seq x y z
N MET A 1 12.80 -11.49 6.52
CA MET A 1 12.07 -10.21 6.35
C MET A 1 12.04 -9.92 4.87
N ILE A 2 10.84 -9.73 4.30
CA ILE A 2 10.69 -9.34 2.90
C ILE A 2 11.41 -8.00 2.69
N LYS A 3 12.28 -7.94 1.68
CA LYS A 3 13.01 -6.71 1.34
C LYS A 3 12.08 -5.82 0.52
N MET A 4 12.13 -4.51 0.75
CA MET A 4 11.33 -3.57 -0.05
C MET A 4 12.12 -3.21 -1.32
N ASN A 5 12.26 -4.18 -2.23
CA ASN A 5 12.85 -4.02 -3.56
C ASN A 5 11.75 -4.13 -4.63
N ILE A 6 12.07 -3.87 -5.90
CA ILE A 6 11.08 -3.88 -6.98
C ILE A 6 10.32 -5.21 -7.07
N VAL A 7 11.03 -6.35 -7.08
CA VAL A 7 10.43 -7.69 -7.20
C VAL A 7 9.44 -7.97 -6.07
N GLU A 8 9.82 -7.67 -4.83
CA GLU A 8 8.98 -7.91 -3.65
C GLU A 8 7.81 -6.93 -3.56
N ILE A 9 7.95 -5.74 -4.15
CA ILE A 9 6.85 -4.79 -4.29
C ILE A 9 5.82 -5.34 -5.27
N GLU A 10 6.25 -5.77 -6.45
CA GLU A 10 5.37 -6.40 -7.44
C GLU A 10 4.68 -7.64 -6.88
N GLN A 11 5.42 -8.51 -6.17
CA GLN A 11 4.85 -9.68 -5.50
C GLN A 11 3.83 -9.30 -4.43
N GLY A 12 4.10 -8.28 -3.63
CA GLY A 12 3.14 -7.80 -2.64
C GLY A 12 1.88 -7.21 -3.28
N LEU A 13 1.99 -6.51 -4.40
CA LEU A 13 0.84 -6.01 -5.16
C LEU A 13 0.04 -7.15 -5.79
N LYS A 14 0.72 -8.15 -6.34
CA LYS A 14 0.11 -9.39 -6.86
C LYS A 14 -0.63 -10.15 -5.77
N HIS A 15 -0.02 -10.32 -4.60
CA HIS A 15 -0.67 -10.93 -3.45
C HIS A 15 -1.95 -10.19 -3.04
N LEU A 16 -1.91 -8.86 -2.97
CA LEU A 16 -3.10 -8.06 -2.64
C LEU A 16 -4.22 -8.16 -3.69
N ALA A 17 -3.88 -8.44 -4.94
CA ALA A 17 -4.84 -8.65 -6.03
C ALA A 17 -5.70 -9.90 -5.84
N GLU A 18 -5.08 -10.94 -5.30
CA GLU A 18 -5.70 -12.25 -5.07
C GLU A 18 -6.71 -12.17 -3.92
N LEU A 19 -6.52 -11.21 -3.02
CA LEU A 19 -7.37 -11.01 -1.87
C LEU A 19 -8.54 -10.09 -2.25
N GLN A 20 -9.77 -10.61 -2.17
CA GLN A 20 -11.01 -9.84 -2.35
C GLN A 20 -11.30 -8.97 -1.12
N LEU A 21 -10.39 -8.05 -0.81
CA LEU A 21 -10.44 -7.21 0.38
C LEU A 21 -11.28 -5.96 0.17
N LYS A 22 -11.79 -5.41 1.26
CA LYS A 22 -12.28 -4.01 1.27
C LYS A 22 -11.08 -3.07 1.28
N SER A 23 -11.22 -1.87 0.72
CA SER A 23 -10.16 -0.86 0.70
C SER A 23 -9.52 -0.68 2.08
N THR A 24 -10.32 -0.58 3.14
CA THR A 24 -9.84 -0.43 4.53
C THR A 24 -8.94 -1.56 5.04
N GLU A 25 -9.00 -2.75 4.43
CA GLU A 25 -8.24 -3.95 4.82
C GLU A 25 -6.92 -4.07 4.03
N TYR A 26 -6.82 -3.45 2.84
CA TYR A 26 -5.62 -3.51 1.99
C TYR A 26 -4.35 -3.01 2.71
N GLY A 27 -4.46 -1.91 3.45
CA GLY A 27 -3.31 -1.35 4.17
C GLY A 27 -2.74 -2.33 5.18
N TYR A 28 -3.61 -3.03 5.92
CA TYR A 28 -3.20 -4.03 6.90
C TYR A 28 -2.55 -5.23 6.22
N GLU A 29 -3.17 -5.80 5.18
CA GLU A 29 -2.59 -6.96 4.49
C GLU A 29 -1.28 -6.62 3.78
N PHE A 30 -1.13 -5.41 3.27
CA PHE A 30 0.15 -5.03 2.65
C PHE A 30 1.27 -4.93 3.68
N LEU A 31 0.97 -4.37 4.84
CA LEU A 31 1.89 -4.37 5.98
C LEU A 31 2.18 -5.81 6.44
N ASN A 32 1.19 -6.69 6.43
CA ASN A 32 1.32 -8.09 6.83
C ASN A 32 2.31 -8.82 5.91
N PHE A 33 2.14 -8.69 4.61
CA PHE A 33 3.04 -9.21 3.58
C PHE A 33 4.49 -8.77 3.87
N PHE A 34 4.76 -7.46 3.90
CA PHE A 34 6.13 -6.96 4.13
C PHE A 34 6.68 -7.22 5.54
N SER A 35 5.82 -7.44 6.53
CA SER A 35 6.24 -7.86 7.87
C SER A 35 6.76 -9.31 7.87
N GLY A 36 6.43 -10.10 6.85
CA GLY A 36 6.66 -11.53 6.76
C GLY A 36 5.68 -12.34 7.61
N GLY A 37 4.41 -11.92 7.70
CA GLY A 37 3.38 -12.61 8.47
C GLY A 37 3.50 -12.48 10.00
N SER A 38 4.34 -11.57 10.50
CA SER A 38 4.63 -11.46 11.94
C SER A 38 3.59 -10.62 12.66
N LYS A 39 2.62 -11.29 13.33
CA LYS A 39 1.58 -10.63 14.14
C LYS A 39 2.16 -9.66 15.19
N ALA A 40 3.22 -10.05 15.90
CA ALA A 40 3.85 -9.18 16.90
C ALA A 40 4.46 -7.91 16.29
N LYS A 41 5.06 -8.02 15.10
CA LYS A 41 5.63 -6.88 14.36
C LYS A 41 4.53 -5.97 13.82
N LEU A 42 3.46 -6.55 13.30
CA LEU A 42 2.26 -5.82 12.86
C LEU A 42 1.65 -5.01 13.99
N VAL A 43 1.38 -5.64 15.15
CA VAL A 43 0.85 -4.95 16.33
C VAL A 43 1.75 -3.79 16.73
N ARG A 44 3.08 -3.96 16.68
CA ARG A 44 4.03 -2.89 16.99
C ARG A 44 4.00 -1.74 15.96
N ILE A 45 3.83 -2.05 14.68
CA ILE A 45 3.68 -1.04 13.62
C ILE A 45 2.38 -0.26 13.84
N MET A 46 1.28 -0.97 14.06
CA MET A 46 -0.08 -0.41 14.12
C MET A 46 -0.34 0.39 15.40
N ASN A 47 0.11 -0.12 16.55
CA ASN A 47 -0.14 0.50 17.85
C ASN A 47 0.95 1.49 18.29
N GLY A 48 2.04 1.62 17.52
CA GLY A 48 3.07 2.61 17.80
C GLY A 48 2.62 4.03 17.45
N ASP A 49 3.15 5.03 18.15
CA ASP A 49 2.92 6.47 17.87
C ASP A 49 3.31 6.88 16.44
N SER A 50 4.22 6.12 15.82
CA SER A 50 4.65 6.29 14.43
C SER A 50 3.83 5.48 13.43
N GLY A 51 2.82 4.74 13.86
CA GLY A 51 2.00 3.82 13.05
C GLY A 51 0.79 4.44 12.38
N LYS A 52 0.26 5.51 12.96
CA LYS A 52 -0.94 6.20 12.47
C LYS A 52 -0.60 7.19 11.37
N SER A 53 -1.39 7.19 10.30
CA SER A 53 -1.41 8.28 9.33
C SER A 53 -2.06 9.53 9.94
N ASP A 54 -1.82 10.69 9.32
CA ASP A 54 -2.60 11.92 9.49
C ASP A 54 -3.79 11.99 8.49
N ILE A 55 -3.94 10.97 7.64
CA ILE A 55 -5.11 10.71 6.80
C ILE A 55 -5.95 9.63 7.50
N GLU A 56 -7.26 9.84 7.57
CA GLU A 56 -8.20 8.94 8.23
C GLU A 56 -8.15 7.51 7.63
N GLY A 57 -8.14 6.50 8.50
CA GLY A 57 -8.03 5.09 8.09
C GLY A 57 -6.67 4.69 7.52
N GLY A 58 -5.71 5.62 7.42
CA GLY A 58 -4.38 5.36 6.89
C GLY A 58 -3.39 4.84 7.93
N TYR A 59 -2.34 4.18 7.43
CA TYR A 59 -1.25 3.61 8.24
C TYR A 59 0.10 4.04 7.69
N ILE A 60 1.05 4.27 8.58
CA ILE A 60 2.41 4.60 8.18
C ILE A 60 3.43 3.71 8.86
N TRP A 61 4.31 3.15 8.03
CA TRP A 61 5.49 2.43 8.44
C TRP A 61 6.72 3.21 7.99
N LYS A 62 7.42 3.80 8.96
CA LYS A 62 8.61 4.65 8.74
C LYS A 62 9.62 4.01 7.78
N LEU A 63 10.10 4.79 6.81
CA LEU A 63 11.01 4.40 5.72
C LEU A 63 10.48 3.34 4.75
N LYS A 64 9.23 2.89 4.92
CA LYS A 64 8.68 1.76 4.20
C LYS A 64 7.47 2.18 3.38
N LEU A 65 6.34 2.37 4.03
CA LEU A 65 5.07 2.50 3.35
C LEU A 65 4.17 3.49 4.08
N HIS A 66 3.44 4.29 3.33
CA HIS A 66 2.31 5.06 3.82
C HIS A 66 1.09 4.70 3.00
N TYR A 67 0.11 4.10 3.67
CA TYR A 67 -1.16 3.70 3.09
C TYR A 67 -2.24 4.70 3.48
N ALA A 68 -3.10 5.07 2.53
CA ALA A 68 -4.33 5.80 2.79
C ALA A 68 -5.50 5.19 1.99
N PRO A 69 -6.63 4.87 2.63
CA PRO A 69 -7.84 4.54 1.90
C PRO A 69 -8.43 5.80 1.24
N ALA A 70 -9.16 5.60 0.15
CA ALA A 70 -9.86 6.67 -0.56
C ALA A 70 -11.33 6.31 -0.79
N PRO A 71 -12.24 7.31 -0.87
CA PRO A 71 -13.56 7.09 -1.44
C PRO A 71 -13.47 6.67 -2.92
N VAL A 72 -14.40 5.86 -3.41
CA VAL A 72 -14.44 5.38 -4.81
C VAL A 72 -14.29 6.55 -5.79
N GLY A 73 -13.34 6.45 -6.72
CA GLY A 73 -13.07 7.48 -7.72
C GLY A 73 -12.21 8.65 -7.23
N LYS A 74 -11.69 8.59 -6.00
CA LYS A 74 -10.90 9.66 -5.36
C LYS A 74 -9.44 9.28 -5.11
N ALA A 75 -8.95 8.20 -5.71
CA ALA A 75 -7.58 7.73 -5.50
C ALA A 75 -6.52 8.79 -5.82
N ASP A 76 -6.64 9.52 -6.93
CA ASP A 76 -5.69 10.58 -7.30
C ASP A 76 -5.70 11.77 -6.34
N GLU A 77 -6.88 12.18 -5.87
CA GLU A 77 -7.03 13.26 -4.88
C GLU A 77 -6.33 12.89 -3.56
N ILE A 78 -6.53 11.65 -3.09
CA ILE A 78 -5.86 11.15 -1.90
C ILE A 78 -4.36 10.94 -2.13
N LEU A 79 -3.94 10.58 -3.35
CA LEU A 79 -2.51 10.50 -3.69
C LEU A 79 -1.83 11.88 -3.64
N ALA A 80 -2.51 12.93 -4.08
CA ALA A 80 -2.00 14.30 -3.93
C ALA A 80 -1.90 14.71 -2.45
N LEU A 81 -2.89 14.33 -1.63
CA LEU A 81 -2.89 14.59 -0.19
C LEU A 81 -1.78 13.82 0.54
N ILE A 82 -1.63 12.52 0.27
CA ILE A 82 -0.62 11.68 0.95
C ILE A 82 0.80 12.12 0.58
N LYS A 83 1.05 12.67 -0.62
CA LYS A 83 2.36 13.24 -0.99
C LYS A 83 2.75 14.44 -0.13
N THR A 84 1.78 15.22 0.36
CA THR A 84 2.02 16.47 1.13
C THR A 84 1.79 16.31 2.63
N SER A 85 1.34 15.12 3.08
CA SER A 85 1.13 14.78 4.49
C SER A 85 2.36 15.06 5.36
N LYS A 86 2.12 15.59 6.56
CA LYS A 86 3.16 15.83 7.58
C LYS A 86 3.83 14.52 7.97
N ARG A 87 3.05 13.43 8.02
CA ARG A 87 3.55 12.09 8.35
C ARG A 87 4.40 11.51 7.21
N THR A 88 4.04 11.71 5.94
CA THR A 88 4.87 11.33 4.80
C THR A 88 6.23 12.02 4.86
N ILE A 89 6.24 13.34 4.98
CA ILE A 89 7.46 14.15 5.01
C ILE A 89 8.36 13.72 6.18
N LYS A 90 7.78 13.54 7.37
CA LYS A 90 8.52 13.15 8.58
C LYS A 90 9.12 11.74 8.49
N ASN A 91 8.35 10.77 7.97
CA ASN A 91 8.70 9.36 8.05
C ASN A 91 9.38 8.81 6.79
N LYS A 92 9.39 9.59 5.70
CA LYS A 92 10.06 9.30 4.42
C LYS A 92 9.78 7.88 3.92
N PRO A 93 8.51 7.46 3.82
CA PRO A 93 8.17 6.14 3.30
C PRO A 93 8.72 5.99 1.89
N ARG A 94 9.08 4.76 1.51
CA ARG A 94 9.45 4.46 0.13
C ARG A 94 8.24 4.43 -0.78
N LEU A 95 7.13 3.85 -0.31
CA LEU A 95 5.90 3.70 -1.06
C LEU A 95 4.79 4.56 -0.48
N LEU A 96 4.08 5.26 -1.35
CA LEU A 96 2.78 5.85 -1.04
C LEU A 96 1.72 5.00 -1.74
N VAL A 97 0.75 4.50 -1.00
CA VAL A 97 -0.24 3.55 -1.50
C VAL A 97 -1.63 4.08 -1.22
N VAL A 98 -2.45 4.16 -2.26
CA VAL A 98 -3.83 4.63 -2.16
C VAL A 98 -4.75 3.61 -2.82
N ASN A 99 -5.83 3.25 -2.14
CA ASN A 99 -6.83 2.32 -2.67
C ASN A 99 -8.24 2.87 -2.43
N ASP A 100 -9.00 3.03 -3.50
CA ASP A 100 -10.41 3.47 -3.45
C ASP A 100 -11.45 2.35 -3.59
N GLY A 101 -11.00 1.10 -3.70
CA GLY A 101 -11.80 -0.11 -3.91
C GLY A 101 -11.91 -0.52 -5.38
N THR A 102 -11.63 0.40 -6.30
CA THR A 102 -11.62 0.15 -7.75
C THR A 102 -10.23 0.37 -8.35
N THR A 103 -9.45 1.29 -7.79
CA THR A 103 -8.14 1.73 -8.26
C THR A 103 -7.13 1.64 -7.13
N LEU A 104 -6.00 1.00 -7.42
CA LEU A 104 -4.83 0.96 -6.56
C LEU A 104 -3.72 1.81 -7.19
N LEU A 105 -3.29 2.85 -6.49
CA LEU A 105 -2.16 3.69 -6.87
C LEU A 105 -0.99 3.42 -5.95
N VAL A 106 0.19 3.20 -6.55
CA VAL A 106 1.44 2.96 -5.84
C VAL A 106 2.49 3.91 -6.40
N PHE A 107 2.94 4.85 -5.58
CA PHE A 107 3.99 5.78 -5.95
C PHE A 107 5.29 5.41 -5.22
N ASP A 108 6.34 5.02 -5.96
CA ASP A 108 7.68 4.82 -5.40
C ASP A 108 8.39 6.19 -5.34
N VAL A 109 8.56 6.70 -4.12
CA VAL A 109 9.19 8.00 -3.85
C VAL A 109 10.66 8.03 -4.31
N LYS A 110 11.34 6.87 -4.29
CA LYS A 110 12.76 6.79 -4.67
C LYS A 110 12.94 6.99 -6.17
N TYR A 111 12.07 6.37 -6.98
CA TYR A 111 12.15 6.41 -8.43
C TYR A 111 11.23 7.48 -9.06
N GLN A 112 10.35 8.08 -8.25
CA GLN A 112 9.33 9.03 -8.70
C GLN A 112 8.38 8.43 -9.75
N GLU A 113 8.15 7.12 -9.65
CA GLU A 113 7.30 6.36 -10.57
C GLU A 113 5.95 6.09 -9.94
N LEU A 114 4.89 6.25 -10.75
CA LEU A 114 3.52 5.91 -10.38
C LEU A 114 3.12 4.64 -11.13
N THR A 115 2.79 3.60 -10.37
CA THR A 115 2.06 2.44 -10.88
C THR A 115 0.58 2.62 -10.54
N SER A 116 -0.27 2.48 -11.55
CA SER A 116 -1.73 2.50 -11.40
C SER A 116 -2.30 1.21 -11.96
N SER A 117 -3.18 0.57 -11.19
CA SER A 117 -3.91 -0.60 -11.63
C SER A 117 -5.34 -0.55 -11.13
N THR A 118 -6.30 -0.91 -11.99
CA THR A 118 -7.66 -1.21 -11.54
C THR A 118 -7.63 -2.50 -10.72
N VAL A 119 -8.25 -2.53 -9.53
CA VAL A 119 -8.36 -3.71 -8.66
C VAL A 119 -8.86 -4.93 -9.46
N SER A 120 -9.81 -4.72 -10.37
CA SER A 120 -10.29 -5.77 -11.29
C SER A 120 -9.25 -6.23 -12.32
N SER A 121 -8.38 -5.34 -12.81
CA SER A 121 -7.31 -5.69 -13.75
C SER A 121 -6.12 -6.35 -13.06
N ILE A 122 -5.90 -6.10 -11.76
CA ILE A 122 -4.90 -6.86 -11.01
C ILE A 122 -5.29 -8.34 -10.95
N HIS A 123 -6.58 -8.64 -10.84
CA HIS A 123 -7.08 -10.02 -10.98
C HIS A 123 -6.77 -10.60 -12.38
N THR A 124 -7.00 -9.84 -13.46
CA THR A 124 -6.77 -10.33 -14.84
C THR A 124 -5.30 -10.59 -15.17
N TYR A 125 -4.36 -9.74 -14.74
CA TYR A 125 -2.92 -9.89 -15.01
C TYR A 125 -2.34 -11.17 -14.37
N VAL A 126 -2.88 -11.57 -13.21
CA VAL A 126 -2.46 -12.78 -12.49
C VAL A 126 -2.93 -14.06 -13.17
N PHE A 127 -4.16 -14.07 -13.70
CA PHE A 127 -4.68 -15.24 -14.40
C PHE A 127 -3.96 -15.52 -15.73
N SER A 128 -3.44 -14.51 -16.44
CA SER A 128 -2.66 -14.74 -17.66
C SER A 128 -1.28 -15.39 -17.40
N GLU A 129 -0.60 -15.00 -16.31
CA GLU A 129 0.72 -15.57 -15.97
C GLU A 129 0.67 -16.97 -15.36
N LEU A 130 -0.47 -17.39 -14.79
CA LEU A 130 -0.66 -18.73 -14.23
C LEU A 130 -1.13 -19.77 -15.27
N THR A 131 -1.43 -19.32 -16.50
CA THR A 131 -1.86 -20.17 -17.62
C THR A 131 -0.81 -20.31 -18.74
N SER A 132 0.39 -19.75 -18.55
CA SER A 132 1.51 -19.83 -19.51
C SER A 132 2.63 -20.75 -19.01
#